data_AF-A0A8X7BJZ8-F1
#
_entry.id   AF-A0A8X7BJZ8-F1
#
_cell.length_a   1.000
_cell.length_b   1.000
_cell.length_c   1.000
_cell.angle_alpha   90.00
_cell.angle_beta   90.00
_cell.angle_gamma   90.00
#
_symmetry.space_group_name_H-M   'P 1'
#
loop_
_entity.id
_entity.type
_entity.pdbx_description
1 polymer ?
#
loop_
_entity_poly.entity_id
_entity_poly.type
_entity_poly.pdbx_seq_one_letter_code
_entity_poly.pdbx_strand_id
1 'polypeptide(L)'
;MEVNALKAARKGLRTAFSLSLKKIENELIKENIDMNQLSILKTQFIDKFQRLDTCQNQISEQLLGTEDAVQEYLDDMEDAENYRDR
;
A
#
# COMPACT_ATOMS: atom_id res chain seq x y z
N MET A 1 11.59 1.20 -16.53
CA MET A 1 11.90 0.16 -15.53
C MET A 1 11.26 -1.13 -16.01
N GLU A 2 11.88 -2.29 -15.78
CA GLU A 2 11.31 -3.57 -16.22
C GLU A 2 10.01 -3.87 -15.43
N VAL A 3 8.93 -4.32 -16.09
CA VAL A 3 7.59 -4.50 -15.49
C VAL A 3 7.63 -5.36 -14.22
N ASN A 4 8.51 -6.36 -14.19
CA ASN A 4 8.72 -7.23 -13.04
C ASN A 4 9.27 -6.48 -11.82
N ALA A 5 10.14 -5.48 -12.03
CA ALA A 5 10.66 -4.64 -10.94
C ALA A 5 9.56 -3.77 -10.34
N LEU A 6 8.64 -3.27 -11.16
CA LEU A 6 7.48 -2.48 -10.71
C LEU A 6 6.48 -3.35 -9.94
N LYS A 7 6.19 -4.57 -10.42
CA LYS A 7 5.35 -5.55 -9.71
C LYS A 7 5.92 -5.89 -8.33
N ALA A 8 7.24 -6.09 -8.23
CA ALA A 8 7.93 -6.34 -6.96
C ALA A 8 7.87 -5.13 -6.01
N ALA A 9 8.07 -3.91 -6.53
CA ALA A 9 7.98 -2.67 -5.75
C ALA A 9 6.57 -2.45 -5.19
N ARG A 10 5.53 -2.64 -6.02
CA ARG A 10 4.10 -2.57 -5.60
C ARG A 10 3.81 -3.54 -4.46
N LYS A 11 4.26 -4.79 -4.59
CA LYS A 11 4.08 -5.81 -3.54
C LYS A 11 4.78 -5.41 -2.24
N GLY A 12 6.02 -4.92 -2.32
CA GLY A 12 6.78 -4.45 -1.17
C GLY A 12 6.09 -3.29 -0.44
N LEU A 13 5.54 -2.33 -1.19
CA LEU A 13 4.75 -1.25 -0.61
C LEU A 13 3.51 -1.79 0.10
N ARG A 14 2.70 -2.63 -0.56
CA ARG A 14 1.49 -3.22 0.03
C ARG A 14 1.77 -3.91 1.37
N THR A 15 2.82 -4.74 1.43
CA THR A 15 3.23 -5.38 2.68
C THR A 15 3.60 -4.37 3.77
N ALA A 16 4.32 -3.29 3.43
CA ALA A 16 4.69 -2.25 4.37
C ALA A 16 3.48 -1.50 4.94
N PHE A 17 2.42 -1.28 4.15
CA PHE A 17 1.16 -0.70 4.64
C PHE A 17 0.44 -1.59 5.61
N SER A 18 0.20 -2.85 5.24
CA SER A 18 -0.52 -3.79 6.10
C SER A 18 0.17 -3.95 7.45
N LEU A 19 1.51 -3.97 7.47
CA LEU A 19 2.28 -4.00 8.72
C LEU A 19 2.14 -2.71 9.53
N SER A 20 2.07 -1.55 8.88
CA SER A 20 1.91 -0.27 9.57
C SER A 20 0.49 -0.12 10.14
N LEU A 21 -0.53 -0.58 9.42
CA LEU A 21 -1.92 -0.63 9.89
C LEU A 21 -2.06 -1.53 11.12
N LYS A 22 -1.54 -2.77 11.07
CA LYS A 22 -1.53 -3.67 12.24
C LYS A 22 -0.85 -3.07 13.47
N LYS A 23 0.23 -2.31 13.28
CA LYS A 23 0.89 -1.61 14.39
C LYS A 23 0.00 -0.53 15.00
N ILE A 24 -0.72 0.22 14.18
CA ILE A 24 -1.68 1.23 14.66
C ILE A 24 -2.82 0.54 15.43
N GLU A 25 -3.41 -0.52 14.88
CA GLU A 25 -4.44 -1.31 15.55
C GLU A 25 -3.96 -1.83 16.91
N ASN A 26 -2.75 -2.39 16.98
CA ASN A 26 -2.14 -2.89 18.20
C ASN A 26 -1.87 -1.80 19.26
N GLU A 27 -1.57 -0.57 18.85
CA GLU A 27 -1.42 0.56 19.78
C GLU A 27 -2.79 1.06 20.27
N LEU A 28 -3.82 1.05 19.42
CA LEU A 28 -5.16 1.52 19.76
C LEU A 28 -5.91 0.60 20.74
N ILE A 29 -5.58 -0.69 20.80
CA ILE A 29 -6.20 -1.65 21.73
C ILE A 29 -5.55 -1.65 23.14
N LYS A 30 -4.49 -0.87 23.36
CA LYS A 30 -3.84 -0.78 24.68
C LYS A 30 -4.68 0.07 25.62
N GLU A 31 -4.79 -0.36 26.88
CA GLU A 31 -5.49 0.40 27.93
C GLU A 31 -4.88 1.78 28.18
N ASN A 32 -3.58 1.95 27.92
CA ASN A 32 -2.89 3.23 28.01
C ASN A 32 -2.16 3.52 26.69
N ILE A 33 -2.80 4.30 25.83
CA ILE A 33 -2.30 4.64 24.50
C ILE A 33 -1.14 5.63 24.63
N ASP A 34 0.03 5.27 24.09
CA ASP A 34 1.13 6.22 23.93
C ASP A 34 0.85 7.15 22.73
N MET A 35 0.32 8.34 23.04
CA MET A 35 -0.04 9.35 22.05
C MET A 35 1.16 9.87 21.24
N ASN A 36 2.37 9.84 21.80
CA ASN A 36 3.58 10.21 21.06
C ASN A 36 3.91 9.14 20.02
N GLN A 37 3.85 7.86 20.42
CA GLN A 37 4.05 6.74 19.52
C GLN A 37 2.99 6.72 18.40
N LEU A 38 1.73 7.01 18.73
CA LEU A 38 0.64 7.10 17.76
C LEU A 38 0.86 8.24 16.74
N SER A 39 1.33 9.40 17.19
CA SER A 39 1.66 10.53 16.31
C SER A 39 2.81 10.20 15.34
N ILE A 40 3.84 9.48 15.82
CA ILE A 40 4.94 8.99 14.99
C ILE A 40 4.43 8.01 13.94
N LEU A 41 3.61 7.04 14.36
CA LEU A 41 3.02 6.04 13.45
C LEU A 41 2.14 6.71 12.39
N LYS A 42 1.30 7.69 12.78
CA LYS A 42 0.48 8.47 11.86
C LYS A 42 1.32 9.18 10.80
N THR A 43 2.40 9.85 11.20
CA THR A 43 3.29 10.56 10.28
C THR A 43 3.97 9.60 9.30
N GLN A 44 4.46 8.47 9.79
CA GLN A 44 5.05 7.42 8.96
C GLN A 44 4.03 6.80 7.98
N PHE A 45 2.78 6.69 8.40
CA PHE A 45 1.72 6.13 7.58
C PHE A 45 1.32 7.09 6.46
N ILE A 46 1.23 8.40 6.74
CA ILE A 46 0.97 9.44 5.74
C ILE A 46 2.09 9.48 4.69
N ASP A 47 3.37 9.49 5.11
CA ASP A 47 4.53 9.46 4.19
C ASP A 47 4.48 8.23 3.28
N LYS A 48 4.23 7.06 3.87
CA LYS A 48 4.08 5.82 3.09
C LYS A 48 2.94 5.97 2.09
N PHE A 49 1.77 6.47 2.51
CA PHE A 49 0.57 6.66 1.66
C PHE A 49 0.86 7.53 0.45
N GLN A 50 1.50 8.68 0.65
CA GLN A 50 1.86 9.59 -0.43
C GLN A 50 2.83 8.94 -1.42
N ARG A 51 3.78 8.15 -0.93
CA ARG A 51 4.74 7.42 -1.78
C ARG A 51 4.10 6.28 -2.56
N LEU A 52 3.14 5.59 -1.97
CA LEU A 52 2.36 4.56 -2.67
C LEU A 52 1.52 5.17 -3.77
N ASP A 53 0.78 6.24 -3.46
CA ASP A 53 -0.06 6.95 -4.42
C ASP A 53 0.76 7.45 -5.62
N THR A 54 1.92 8.07 -5.34
CA THR A 54 2.87 8.49 -6.39
C THR A 54 3.34 7.31 -7.25
N CYS A 55 3.70 6.19 -6.62
CA CYS A 55 4.18 5.01 -7.33
C CYS A 55 3.07 4.34 -8.14
N GLN A 56 1.84 4.30 -7.63
CA GLN A 56 0.68 3.79 -8.34
C GLN A 56 0.36 4.64 -9.56
N ASN A 57 0.34 5.97 -9.42
CA ASN A 57 0.12 6.88 -10.55
C ASN A 57 1.16 6.67 -11.65
N GLN A 58 2.45 6.55 -11.29
CA GLN A 58 3.53 6.26 -12.25
C GLN A 58 3.37 4.89 -12.94
N ILE A 59 2.89 3.88 -12.23
CA ILE A 59 2.63 2.55 -12.78
C ILE A 59 1.42 2.61 -13.73
N SER A 60 0.34 3.27 -13.33
CA SER A 60 -0.87 3.44 -14.15
C SER A 60 -0.58 4.22 -15.43
N GLU A 61 0.19 5.31 -15.36
CA GLU A 61 0.64 6.06 -16.54
C GLU A 61 1.45 5.19 -17.52
N GLN A 62 2.26 4.26 -17.01
CA GLN A 62 3.04 3.34 -17.84
C GLN A 62 2.20 2.16 -18.38
N LEU A 63 1.21 1.68 -17.64
CA LEU A 63 0.33 0.58 -18.04
C LEU A 63 -0.73 1.01 -19.06
N LEU A 64 -1.26 2.24 -18.96
CA LEU A 64 -2.23 2.82 -19.90
C LEU A 64 -1.68 3.02 -21.33
N GLY A 65 -0.41 2.68 -21.57
CA GLY A 65 0.16 2.56 -22.91
C GLY A 65 -0.11 1.23 -23.62
N THR A 66 -0.66 0.21 -22.95
CA THR A 66 -0.90 -1.14 -23.50
C THR A 66 -2.15 -1.80 -22.89
N GLU A 67 -3.18 -2.08 -23.70
CA GLU A 67 -4.49 -2.64 -23.28
C GLU A 67 -4.39 -3.92 -22.43
N ASP A 68 -3.49 -4.85 -22.79
CA ASP A 68 -3.33 -6.14 -22.10
C ASP A 68 -2.87 -6.01 -20.64
N ALA A 69 -2.17 -4.92 -20.31
CA ALA A 69 -1.58 -4.72 -18.98
C ALA A 69 -2.57 -4.05 -18.00
N VAL A 70 -3.66 -3.48 -18.52
CA VAL A 70 -4.71 -2.82 -17.72
C VAL A 70 -5.60 -3.86 -17.05
N GLN A 71 -5.97 -4.93 -17.76
CA GLN A 71 -6.84 -5.97 -17.19
C GLN A 71 -6.12 -6.75 -16.07
N GLU A 72 -4.85 -7.14 -16.28
CA GLU A 72 -4.04 -7.80 -15.24
C GLU A 72 -3.88 -6.91 -13.98
N TYR A 73 -3.79 -5.58 -14.18
CA TYR A 73 -3.74 -4.63 -13.07
C TYR A 73 -5.05 -4.56 -12.28
N LEU A 74 -6.19 -4.53 -12.97
CA LEU A 74 -7.51 -4.48 -12.34
C LEU A 74 -7.79 -5.78 -11.58
N ASP A 75 -7.49 -6.93 -12.16
CA ASP A 75 -7.68 -8.24 -11.54
C ASP A 75 -6.81 -8.36 -10.26
N ASP A 76 -5.53 -7.96 -10.33
CA ASP A 76 -4.63 -7.94 -9.16
C ASP A 76 -5.10 -6.98 -8.05
N MET A 77 -5.74 -5.88 -8.43
CA MET A 77 -6.30 -4.91 -7.49
C MET A 77 -7.52 -5.49 -6.79
N GLU A 78 -8.43 -6.12 -7.53
CA GLU A 78 -9.63 -6.78 -7.01
C GLU A 78 -9.27 -7.93 -6.07
N ASP A 79 -8.28 -8.76 -6.41
CA ASP A 79 -7.76 -9.82 -5.54
C ASP A 79 -7.19 -9.27 -4.23
N ALA A 80 -6.54 -8.11 -4.27
CA ALA A 80 -5.99 -7.47 -3.08
C ALA A 80 -7.08 -6.93 -2.15
N GLU A 81 -8.16 -6.36 -2.70
CA GLU A 81 -9.34 -5.91 -1.95
C GLU A 81 -10.07 -7.09 -1.31
N ASN A 82 -10.28 -8.17 -2.06
CA ASN A 82 -10.91 -9.40 -1.56
C ASN A 82 -10.12 -10.07 -0.42
N TYR A 83 -8.79 -9.94 -0.41
CA TYR A 83 -7.94 -10.42 0.68
C TYR A 83 -7.95 -9.50 1.90
N ARG A 84 -8.20 -8.19 1.73
CA ARG A 84 -8.25 -7.23 2.84
C ARG A 84 -9.48 -7.46 3.73
N ASP A 85 -10.60 -7.82 3.13
CA ASP A 85 -11.89 -7.97 3.82
C ASP A 85 -12.09 -9.37 4.43
N ARG A 86 -11.03 -10.20 4.47
CA ARG A 86 -10.96 -11.52 5.15
C ARG A 86 -10.12 -11.45 6.42
#